data_AF-A0A962XI15-F1
#
_entry.id   AF-A0A962XI15-F1
#
_cell.length_a   1.000
_cell.length_b   1.000
_cell.length_c   1.000
_cell.angle_alpha   90.00
_cell.angle_beta   90.00
_cell.angle_gamma   90.00
#
_symmetry.space_group_name_H-M   'P 1'
#
loop_
_entity.id
_entity.type
_entity.pdbx_description
1 polymer ?
#
loop_
_entity_poly.entity_id
_entity_poly.type
_entity_poly.pdbx_seq_one_letter_code
_entity_poly.pdbx_strand_id
1 'polypeptide(L)' 'MARRRRDTPRLKILMAQESARIMVEEGVQDFRSAKRKAAIRLAVTDKAALPDNAEIEQALLDYQR' A
#
# COMPACT_ATOMS: atom_id res chain seq x y z
N MET A 1 26.61 13.91 -1.58
CA MET A 1 25.57 13.67 -0.54
C MET A 1 24.37 13.00 -1.20
N ALA A 2 24.10 11.72 -0.96
CA ALA A 2 22.94 11.03 -1.56
C ALA A 2 22.26 10.09 -0.53
N ARG A 3 21.70 10.68 0.54
CA ARG A 3 20.80 9.96 1.45
C ARG A 3 19.37 10.14 0.95
N ARG A 4 18.95 9.33 -0.03
CA ARG A 4 17.52 9.25 -0.43
C ARG A 4 17.14 7.88 -0.97
N ARG A 5 17.49 6.81 -0.23
CA ARG A 5 17.06 5.42 -0.47
C ARG A 5 16.63 4.71 0.83
N ARG A 6 16.10 5.46 1.81
CA ARG A 6 15.68 4.89 3.12
C ARG A 6 14.21 5.09 3.45
N ASP A 7 13.46 5.83 2.64
CA ASP A 7 12.04 6.12 2.89
C ASP A 7 11.09 5.17 2.14
N THR A 8 11.59 4.47 1.11
CA THR A 8 10.81 3.50 0.32
C THR A 8 10.17 2.39 1.18
N PRO A 9 10.83 1.82 2.21
CA PRO A 9 10.21 0.78 3.05
C PRO A 9 9.00 1.29 3.84
N ARG A 10 9.07 2.52 4.37
CA ARG A 10 7.96 3.12 5.11
C ARG A 10 6.80 3.46 4.19
N LEU A 11 7.11 3.99 3.01
CA LEU A 11 6.08 4.32 2.02
C LEU A 11 5.35 3.07 1.53
N LYS A 12 6.08 1.96 1.33
CA LYS A 12 5.47 0.65 1.02
C LYS A 12 4.51 0.18 2.10
N ILE A 13 4.89 0.27 3.37
CA ILE A 13 4.01 -0.12 4.50
C ILE A 13 2.74 0.73 4.50
N LEU A 14 2.86 2.06 4.35
CA LEU A 14 1.70 2.95 4.27
C LEU A 14 0.81 2.60 3.07
N MET A 15 1.41 2.30 1.91
CA MET A 15 0.68 1.85 0.73
C MET A 15 -0.06 0.53 0.97
N ALA A 16 0.55 -0.43 1.66
CA ALA A 16 -0.05 -1.71 1.98
C ALA A 16 -1.25 -1.55 2.94
N GLN A 17 -1.07 -0.76 4.00
CA GLN A 17 -2.13 -0.43 4.95
C GLN A 17 -3.30 0.30 4.30
N GLU A 18 -3.02 1.32 3.48
CA GLU A 18 -4.08 2.06 2.77
C GLU A 18 -4.79 1.16 1.75
N SER A 19 -4.07 0.26 1.07
CA SER A 19 -4.68 -0.73 0.17
C SER A 19 -5.60 -1.67 0.94
N ALA A 20 -5.14 -2.22 2.08
CA ALA A 20 -5.95 -3.08 2.95
C ALA A 20 -7.22 -2.37 3.44
N ARG A 21 -7.07 -1.12 3.85
CA ARG A 21 -8.18 -0.27 4.26
C ARG A 21 -9.21 -0.09 3.15
N ILE A 22 -8.77 0.24 1.93
CA ILE A 22 -9.65 0.37 0.75
C ILE A 22 -10.38 -0.94 0.46
N MET A 23 -9.70 -2.08 0.59
CA MET A 23 -10.32 -3.39 0.36
C MET A 23 -11.43 -3.70 1.37
N VAL A 24 -11.26 -3.31 2.64
CA VAL A 24 -12.26 -3.51 3.68
C VAL A 24 -13.37 -2.46 3.64
N GLU A 25 -13.02 -1.17 3.57
CA GLU A 25 -13.99 -0.06 3.63
C GLU A 25 -14.79 0.07 2.33
N GLU A 26 -14.16 -0.11 1.17
CA GLU A 26 -14.82 0.02 -0.14
C GLU A 26 -15.25 -1.34 -0.72
N GLY A 27 -14.98 -2.46 -0.03
CA GLY A 27 -15.30 -3.80 -0.51
C GLY A 27 -14.55 -4.23 -1.77
N VAL A 28 -13.36 -3.64 -2.03
CA VAL A 28 -12.54 -3.96 -3.19
C VAL A 28 -11.85 -5.31 -2.96
N GLN A 29 -12.12 -6.31 -3.80
CA GLN A 29 -11.43 -7.61 -3.74
C GLN A 29 -10.18 -7.68 -4.63
N ASP A 30 -10.06 -6.77 -5.60
CA ASP A 30 -8.90 -6.72 -6.50
C ASP A 30 -7.76 -5.86 -5.92
N PHE A 31 -6.66 -6.52 -5.60
CA PHE A 31 -5.42 -5.87 -5.13
C PHE A 31 -4.90 -4.80 -6.08
N ARG A 32 -5.04 -4.97 -7.40
CA ARG A 32 -4.56 -3.96 -8.37
C ARG A 32 -5.37 -2.68 -8.25
N SER A 33 -6.69 -2.80 -8.13
CA SER A 33 -7.59 -1.67 -7.92
C SER A 33 -7.32 -0.98 -6.57
N ALA A 34 -7.09 -1.75 -5.50
CA ALA A 34 -6.72 -1.22 -4.19
C ALA A 34 -5.38 -0.44 -4.23
N LYS A 35 -4.32 -1.02 -4.81
CA LYS A 35 -3.00 -0.37 -4.98
C LYS A 35 -3.11 0.94 -5.75
N ARG A 36 -3.89 0.95 -6.83
CA ARG A 36 -4.09 2.15 -7.65
C ARG A 36 -4.79 3.25 -6.88
N LYS A 37 -5.86 2.92 -6.14
CA LYS A 37 -6.58 3.88 -5.29
C LYS A 37 -5.69 4.40 -4.16
N ALA A 38 -4.93 3.53 -3.49
CA ALA A 38 -3.98 3.91 -2.46
C ALA A 38 -2.89 4.85 -3.01
N ALA A 39 -2.38 4.58 -4.22
CA ALA A 39 -1.34 5.40 -4.85
C ALA A 39 -1.85 6.81 -5.16
N ILE A 40 -3.10 6.92 -5.61
CA ILE A 40 -3.77 8.21 -5.84
C ILE A 40 -3.96 8.96 -4.51
N ARG A 41 -4.47 8.30 -3.46
CA ARG A 41 -4.71 8.92 -2.14
C ARG A 41 -3.42 9.41 -1.48
N LEU A 42 -2.34 8.65 -1.58
CA LEU A 42 -1.05 8.97 -0.99
C LEU A 42 -0.15 9.81 -1.93
N ALA A 43 -0.65 10.20 -3.11
CA ALA A 43 0.10 10.90 -4.15
C ALA A 43 1.43 10.20 -4.51
N VAL A 44 1.44 8.87 -4.51
CA VAL A 44 2.60 8.04 -4.82
C VAL A 44 2.61 7.72 -6.30
N THR A 45 3.65 8.18 -7.00
CA THR A 45 3.92 7.82 -8.40
C THR A 45 5.09 6.86 -8.56
N ASP A 46 5.84 6.61 -7.48
CA ASP A 46 7.00 5.74 -7.50
C ASP A 46 6.60 4.26 -7.49
N LYS A 47 6.93 3.55 -8.57
CA LYS A 47 6.69 2.11 -8.67
C LYS A 47 7.50 1.31 -7.63
N ALA A 48 8.63 1.84 -7.15
CA ALA A 48 9.40 1.20 -6.09
C ALA A 48 8.68 1.21 -4.74
N ALA A 49 7.66 2.06 -4.57
CA ALA A 49 6.84 2.14 -3.37
C ALA A 49 5.53 1.32 -3.46
N LEU A 50 5.27 0.66 -4.59
CA LEU A 50 4.12 -0.23 -4.71
C LEU A 50 4.35 -1.50 -3.86
N PRO A 51 3.39 -1.86 -3.01
CA PRO A 51 3.48 -3.06 -2.19
C PRO A 51 3.14 -4.31 -3.02
N ASP A 52 3.65 -5.45 -2.59
CA ASP A 52 3.28 -6.75 -3.13
C ASP A 52 1.95 -7.25 -2.56
N ASN A 53 1.33 -8.24 -3.20
CA ASN A 53 0.04 -8.76 -2.73
C ASN A 53 0.17 -9.34 -1.31
N ALA A 54 1.28 -10.03 -1.01
CA ALA A 54 1.56 -10.56 0.32
C ALA A 54 1.65 -9.47 1.41
N GLU A 55 2.22 -8.29 1.08
CA GLU A 55 2.28 -7.16 2.03
C GLU A 55 0.87 -6.59 2.31
N ILE A 56 0.01 -6.55 1.29
CA ILE A 56 -1.40 -6.13 1.47
C ILE A 56 -2.18 -7.17 2.26
N GLU A 57 -2.00 -8.45 1.98
CA GLU A 57 -2.62 -9.54 2.74
C GLU A 57 -2.21 -9.48 4.21
N GLN A 58 -0.93 -9.26 4.50
CA GLN A 58 -0.47 -9.08 5.87
C GLN A 58 -1.13 -7.87 6.52
N ALA A 59 -1.18 -6.72 5.82
CA ALA A 59 -1.85 -5.53 6.34
C ALA A 59 -3.37 -5.73 6.52
N LEU A 60 -4.02 -6.54 5.67
CA LEU A 60 -5.42 -6.92 5.81
C LEU A 60 -5.65 -7.77 7.06
N LEU A 61 -4.79 -8.77 7.28
CA LEU A 61 -4.83 -9.61 8.48
C LEU A 61 -4.62 -8.77 9.73
N ASP A 62 -3.65 -7.86 9.71
CA ASP A 62 -3.36 -6.95 10.81
C ASP A 62 -4.52 -5.97 11.06
N TYR A 63 -5.25 -5.56 10.01
CA TYR A 63 -6.40 -4.65 10.11
C TYR A 63 -7.68 -5.34 10.61
N GLN A 64 -7.86 -6.62 10.30
CA GLN A 64 -9.02 -7.41 10.70
C GLN A 64 -8.87 -8.07 12.09
N ARG A 65 -7.68 -8.00 12.68
CA ARG A 65 -7.39 -8.51 14.02
C ARG A 65 -7.79 -7.51 15.10
#